data_AF-A0A1Y0I3B5-F1
#
_entry.id   AF-A0A1Y0I3B5-F1
#
_cell.length_a   1.000
_cell.length_b   1.000
_cell.length_c   1.000
_cell.angle_alpha   90.00
_cell.angle_beta   90.00
_cell.angle_gamma   90.00
#
_symmetry.space_group_name_H-M   'P 1'
#
loop_
_entity.id
_entity.type
_entity.pdbx_description
1 polymer ?
#
loop_
_entity_poly.entity_id
_entity_poly.type
_entity_poly.pdbx_seq_one_letter_code
_entity_poly.pdbx_strand_id
1 'polypeptide(L)'
;MNVKLRQSYGNESRVNALIEKLFEEDKQKHFWYSFWIVVLMLPFTSLFGAVLTSFFVGVGKEIWDHFYGSGFCWYDMLANAVGITLAACVTCLSGLLLW
;
A
#
# COMPACT_ATOMS: atom_id res chain seq x y z
N MET A 1 -21.95 7.38 -33.31
CA MET A 1 -21.67 8.33 -32.21
C MET A 1 -22.07 7.80 -30.81
N ASN A 2 -23.11 6.96 -30.68
CA ASN A 2 -23.60 6.46 -29.38
C ASN A 2 -22.72 5.41 -28.66
N VAL A 3 -21.87 4.66 -29.38
CA VAL A 3 -21.06 3.58 -28.76
C VAL A 3 -19.90 4.14 -27.93
N LYS A 4 -19.18 5.15 -28.45
CA LYS A 4 -18.07 5.81 -27.71
C LYS A 4 -18.54 6.48 -26.42
N LEU A 5 -19.73 7.09 -26.42
CA LEU A 5 -20.27 7.76 -25.23
C LEU A 5 -20.65 6.75 -24.13
N ARG A 6 -21.28 5.61 -24.47
CA ARG A 6 -21.54 4.53 -23.50
C ARG A 6 -20.26 3.91 -22.96
N GLN A 7 -19.25 3.74 -23.82
CA GLN A 7 -17.98 3.15 -23.42
C GLN A 7 -17.19 4.10 -22.49
N SER A 8 -17.24 5.42 -22.73
CA SER A 8 -16.65 6.44 -21.85
C SER A 8 -17.33 6.49 -20.49
N TYR A 9 -18.66 6.52 -20.46
CA TYR A 9 -19.44 6.53 -19.21
C TYR A 9 -19.22 5.27 -18.37
N GLY A 10 -19.16 4.10 -19.03
CA GLY A 10 -18.87 2.84 -18.36
C GLY A 10 -17.44 2.78 -17.82
N ASN A 11 -16.48 3.39 -18.50
CA ASN A 11 -15.09 3.40 -18.03
C ASN A 11 -14.92 4.32 -16.81
N GLU A 12 -15.50 5.53 -16.85
CA GLU A 12 -15.45 6.44 -15.71
C GLU A 12 -16.16 5.86 -14.47
N SER A 13 -17.30 5.20 -14.68
CA SER A 13 -18.02 4.54 -13.58
C SER A 13 -17.19 3.43 -12.91
N ARG A 14 -16.42 2.67 -13.70
CA ARG A 14 -15.52 1.62 -13.19
C ARG A 14 -14.29 2.20 -12.50
N VAL A 15 -13.74 3.29 -13.02
CA VAL A 15 -12.62 4.01 -12.40
C VAL A 15 -13.04 4.60 -11.05
N ASN A 16 -14.21 5.24 -10.98
CA ASN A 16 -14.73 5.79 -9.73
C ASN A 16 -14.97 4.70 -8.68
N ALA A 17 -15.55 3.56 -9.08
CA ALA A 17 -15.72 2.42 -8.18
C ALA A 17 -14.38 1.83 -7.71
N LEU A 18 -13.33 1.83 -8.55
CA LEU A 18 -11.99 1.40 -8.15
C LEU A 18 -11.34 2.38 -7.17
N ILE A 19 -11.50 3.69 -7.41
CA ILE A 19 -11.01 4.74 -6.52
C ILE A 19 -11.70 4.62 -5.16
N GLU A 20 -13.02 4.46 -5.13
CA GLU A 20 -13.79 4.28 -3.90
C GLU A 20 -13.29 3.05 -3.11
N LYS A 21 -13.03 1.94 -3.81
CA LYS A 21 -12.42 0.73 -3.22
C LYS A 21 -10.98 0.90 -2.77
N LEU A 22 -10.23 1.85 -3.31
CA LEU A 22 -8.86 2.17 -2.89
C LEU A 22 -8.84 3.11 -1.69
N PHE A 23 -9.91 3.89 -1.49
CA PHE A 23 -10.06 4.83 -0.38
C PHE A 23 -10.79 4.24 0.83
N GLU A 24 -11.22 2.98 0.78
CA GLU A 24 -11.71 2.25 1.95
C GLU A 24 -10.72 2.39 3.12
N GLU A 25 -11.25 2.67 4.32
CA GLU A 25 -10.44 2.97 5.51
C GLU A 25 -9.43 1.85 5.83
N ASP A 26 -9.76 0.61 5.48
CA ASP A 26 -8.88 -0.54 5.67
C ASP A 26 -7.58 -0.41 4.87
N LYS A 27 -7.67 0.06 3.62
CA LYS A 27 -6.48 0.26 2.77
C LYS A 27 -5.65 1.45 3.18
N GLN A 28 -6.28 2.48 3.74
CA GLN A 28 -5.56 3.60 4.33
C GLN A 28 -4.73 3.15 5.53
N LYS A 29 -5.26 2.24 6.35
CA LYS A 29 -4.50 1.64 7.46
C LYS A 29 -3.30 0.86 6.93
N HIS A 30 -3.49 0.02 5.92
CA HIS A 30 -2.39 -0.70 5.25
C HIS A 30 -1.26 0.23 4.79
N PHE A 31 -1.63 1.32 4.13
CA PHE A 31 -0.69 2.36 3.74
C PHE A 31 0.03 2.98 4.93
N TRP A 32 -0.70 3.45 5.96
CA TRP A 32 -0.13 4.16 7.10
C TRP A 32 0.74 3.26 7.98
N TYR A 33 0.30 2.02 8.28
CA TYR A 33 1.10 1.07 9.04
C TYR A 33 2.40 0.76 8.30
N SER A 34 2.33 0.50 7.00
CA SER A 34 3.51 0.18 6.19
C SER A 34 4.50 1.35 6.13
N PHE A 35 3.97 2.58 6.04
CA PHE A 35 4.76 3.81 6.09
C PHE A 35 5.48 3.96 7.44
N TRP A 36 4.72 3.89 8.54
CA TRP A 36 5.28 4.07 9.88
C TRP A 36 6.23 2.96 10.28
N ILE A 37 5.99 1.70 9.88
CA ILE A 37 6.94 0.60 10.12
C ILE A 37 8.29 0.92 9.48
N VAL A 38 8.33 1.41 8.23
CA VAL A 38 9.59 1.79 7.59
C VAL A 38 10.25 2.93 8.38
N VAL A 39 9.53 4.02 8.64
CA VAL A 39 10.08 5.19 9.33
C VAL A 39 10.61 4.85 10.73
N LEU A 40 9.87 4.05 11.49
CA LEU A 40 10.24 3.65 12.85
C LEU A 40 11.33 2.58 12.90
N MET A 41 11.53 1.80 11.83
CA MET A 41 12.60 0.80 11.77
C MET A 41 13.96 1.37 11.36
N LEU A 42 13.99 2.54 10.71
CA LEU A 42 15.25 3.17 10.28
C LEU A 42 16.29 3.44 11.39
N PRO A 43 15.93 3.75 12.66
CA PRO A 43 16.89 3.84 13.75
C PRO A 43 17.53 2.49 14.14
N PHE A 44 16.88 1.38 13.78
CA PHE A 44 17.30 0.03 14.18
C PHE A 44 17.96 -0.77 13.05
N THR A 45 17.76 -0.37 11.80
CA THR A 45 18.27 -1.04 10.61
C THR A 45 18.42 -0.08 9.44
N SER A 46 19.19 -0.46 8.42
CA SER A 46 19.25 0.26 7.14
C SER A 46 17.89 0.35 6.45
N LEU A 47 17.75 1.29 5.52
CA LEU A 47 16.53 1.46 4.70
C LEU A 47 16.09 0.13 4.06
N PHE A 48 17.03 -0.66 3.55
CA PHE A 48 16.71 -1.96 2.95
C PHE A 48 16.11 -2.93 3.98
N GLY A 49 16.67 -2.98 5.20
CA GLY A 49 16.12 -3.80 6.27
C GLY A 49 14.73 -3.33 6.72
N ALA A 50 14.52 -2.01 6.84
CA ALA A 50 13.22 -1.43 7.20
C ALA A 50 12.14 -1.76 6.14
N VAL A 51 12.49 -1.66 4.85
CA VAL A 51 11.64 -2.06 3.72
C VAL A 51 11.30 -3.54 3.78
N LEU A 52 12.29 -4.42 3.97
CA LEU A 52 12.06 -5.86 4.10
C LEU A 52 11.16 -6.19 5.28
N THR A 53 11.38 -5.58 6.44
CA THR A 53 10.52 -5.76 7.61
C THR A 53 9.08 -5.38 7.30
N SER A 54 8.85 -4.19 6.74
CA SER A 54 7.50 -3.73 6.39
C SER A 54 6.83 -4.66 5.36
N PHE A 55 7.58 -5.11 4.35
CA PHE A 55 7.11 -6.06 3.36
C PHE A 55 6.69 -7.40 3.99
N PHE A 56 7.53 -8.00 4.84
CA PHE A 56 7.22 -9.26 5.50
C PHE A 56 6.09 -9.14 6.52
N VAL A 57 5.96 -8.02 7.22
CA VAL A 57 4.80 -7.76 8.09
C VAL A 57 3.52 -7.67 7.26
N GLY A 58 3.54 -6.94 6.14
CA GLY A 58 2.39 -6.83 5.24
C GLY A 58 1.98 -8.18 4.63
N VAL A 59 2.94 -8.92 4.08
CA VAL A 59 2.70 -10.27 3.54
C VAL A 59 2.25 -11.24 4.63
N GLY A 60 2.86 -11.18 5.81
CA GLY A 60 2.50 -12.02 6.95
C GLY A 60 1.06 -11.79 7.40
N LYS A 61 0.61 -10.53 7.46
CA LYS A 61 -0.79 -10.17 7.74
C LYS A 61 -1.72 -10.77 6.69
N GLU A 62 -1.43 -10.60 5.40
CA GLU A 62 -2.28 -11.14 4.33
C GLU A 62 -2.30 -12.67 4.28
N ILE A 63 -1.18 -13.33 4.61
CA ILE A 63 -1.14 -14.78 4.79
C ILE A 63 -2.02 -15.19 5.97
N TRP A 64 -1.94 -14.47 7.09
CA TRP A 64 -2.78 -14.74 8.25
C TRP A 64 -4.26 -14.59 7.92
N ASP A 65 -4.64 -13.51 7.23
CA ASP A 65 -6.02 -13.26 6.80
C ASP A 65 -6.50 -14.28 5.76
N HIS A 66 -5.59 -14.85 4.96
CA HIS A 66 -5.91 -15.96 4.06
C HIS A 66 -6.37 -17.22 4.81
N PHE A 67 -5.74 -17.54 5.95
CA PHE A 67 -6.04 -18.75 6.71
C PHE A 67 -7.13 -18.57 7.77
N TYR A 68 -7.24 -17.37 8.35
CA TYR A 68 -8.09 -17.11 9.53
C TYR A 68 -9.07 -15.95 9.36
N GLY A 69 -9.04 -15.22 8.24
CA GLY A 69 -9.76 -13.96 8.05
C GLY A 69 -10.54 -13.87 6.74
N SER A 70 -10.52 -12.68 6.14
CA SER A 70 -11.30 -12.30 4.95
C SER A 70 -10.73 -12.82 3.62
N GLY A 71 -9.56 -13.46 3.63
CA GLY A 71 -8.85 -13.91 2.44
C GLY A 71 -7.63 -13.05 2.10
N PHE A 72 -6.92 -13.41 1.03
CA PHE A 72 -5.73 -12.69 0.56
C PHE A 72 -6.14 -11.57 -0.40
N CYS A 73 -5.81 -10.32 -0.08
CA CYS A 73 -6.18 -9.17 -0.88
C CYS A 73 -4.96 -8.50 -1.55
N TRP A 74 -4.91 -8.56 -2.88
CA TRP A 74 -3.84 -7.89 -3.66
C TRP A 74 -3.86 -6.37 -3.53
N TYR A 75 -5.02 -5.76 -3.28
CA TYR A 75 -5.10 -4.32 -3.09
C TYR A 75 -4.49 -3.86 -1.75
N ASP A 76 -4.53 -4.72 -0.73
CA ASP A 76 -3.93 -4.42 0.57
C ASP A 76 -2.40 -4.54 0.46
N MET A 77 -1.93 -5.50 -0.33
CA MET A 77 -0.51 -5.56 -0.71
C MET A 77 -0.06 -4.35 -1.53
N LEU A 78 -0.90 -3.85 -2.43
CA LEU A 78 -0.61 -2.63 -3.17
C LEU A 78 -0.54 -1.40 -2.25
N ALA A 79 -1.49 -1.26 -1.31
CA ALA A 79 -1.48 -0.18 -0.33
C ALA A 79 -0.23 -0.22 0.55
N ASN A 80 0.19 -1.42 1.00
CA ASN A 80 1.45 -1.61 1.70
C ASN A 80 2.66 -1.16 0.86
N ALA A 81 2.73 -1.57 -0.41
CA ALA A 81 3.81 -1.22 -1.32
C ALA A 81 3.91 0.30 -1.57
N VAL A 82 2.77 0.97 -1.71
CA VAL A 82 2.71 2.44 -1.87
C VAL A 82 3.19 3.14 -0.58
N GLY A 83 2.77 2.66 0.59
CA GLY A 83 3.23 3.20 1.89
C GLY A 83 4.74 3.05 2.08
N ILE A 84 5.30 1.87 1.76
CA ILE A 84 6.74 1.59 1.78
C ILE A 84 7.49 2.52 0.83
N THR A 85 7.01 2.65 -0.41
CA THR A 85 7.65 3.49 -1.44
C THR A 85 7.67 4.95 -1.02
N LEU A 86 6.55 5.45 -0.49
CA LEU A 86 6.48 6.83 -0.02
C LEU A 86 7.41 7.06 1.18
N ALA A 87 7.45 6.13 2.14
CA ALA A 87 8.36 6.22 3.27
C ALA A 87 9.82 6.27 2.81
N ALA A 88 10.21 5.39 1.89
CA ALA A 88 11.56 5.39 1.31
C ALA A 88 11.89 6.73 0.63
N CYS A 89 10.96 7.27 -0.18
CA CYS A 89 11.14 8.58 -0.81
C CYS A 89 11.32 9.70 0.22
N VAL A 90 10.47 9.75 1.26
CA VAL A 90 10.55 10.77 2.31
C VAL A 90 11.86 10.67 3.09
N THR A 91 12.29 9.46 3.41
CA THR A 91 13.56 9.19 4.11
C THR A 91 14.76 9.61 3.25
N CYS A 92 14.76 9.28 1.96
CA CYS A 92 15.82 9.70 1.04
C CYS A 92 15.87 11.23 0.89
N LEU A 93 14.72 11.90 0.77
CA LEU A 93 14.63 13.36 0.63
C LEU A 93 15.00 14.11 1.91
N SER A 94 14.70 13.54 3.08
CA SER A 94 15.01 14.15 4.38
C SER A 94 16.48 14.01 4.79
N GLY A 95 17.29 13.29 4.01
CA GLY A 95 18.68 13.00 4.37
C GLY A 95 18.82 12.05 5.55
N LEU A 96 17.73 11.39 5.97
CA LEU A 96 17.72 10.30 6.95
C LEU A 96 18.26 9.00 6.31
N LEU A 97 19.46 9.07 5.74
CA LEU A 97 20.27 7.88 5.47
C LEU A 97 20.88 7.42 6.79
N LEU A 98 20.06 6.78 7.62
CA LEU A 98 20.56 6.03 8.76
C LEU A 98 21.18 4.73 8.23
N TRP A 99 22.47 4.84 7.92
CA TRP A 99 23.51 3.79 7.80
C TRP A 99 23.31 2.66 6.77
#